data_AF-A0A349DG12-F1
#
_entry.id   AF-A0A349DG12-F1
#
_cell.length_a   1.000
_cell.length_b   1.000
_cell.length_c   1.000
_cell.angle_alpha   90.00
_cell.angle_beta   90.00
_cell.angle_gamma   90.00
#
_symmetry.space_group_name_H-M   'P 1'
#
loop_
_entity.id
_entity.type
_entity.pdbx_description
1 polymer ?
#
loop_
_entity_poly.entity_id
_entity_poly.type
_entity_poly.pdbx_seq_one_letter_code
_entity_poly.pdbx_strand_id
1 'polypeptide(L)'
;MLSKDFFARPAPSVAKELIGKVVRRKYGDLWLAAAIVETEAYGADQGNHAWLGRTTERESMWAPAGTIYMYMSQGGDSFNISVTGGGHVVLIKGGRPWLDKKSGVVSLDTMHKLNLGSKGKRPPHKLLAGQALFARALNLKVAEWDGKQFDPENFFIEDTTYRPQSIIRCRRLGLPKYRAPDLMLRYVDAAHVRSATQNPLGKKAWLEGQDYQRLSWDDLP
;
A
#
# COMPACT_ATOMS: atom_id res chain seq x y z
N MET A 1 16.39 -5.33 0.88
CA MET A 1 15.32 -4.75 1.70
C MET A 1 15.49 -3.24 1.74
N LEU A 2 14.40 -2.47 1.69
CA LEU A 2 14.45 -1.01 1.87
C LEU A 2 14.95 -0.66 3.28
N SER A 3 15.82 0.35 3.38
CA SER A 3 16.41 0.78 4.66
C SER A 3 15.43 1.66 5.45
N LYS A 4 15.75 1.89 6.74
CA LYS A 4 15.03 2.87 7.55
C LYS A 4 15.08 4.28 6.96
N ASP A 5 16.20 4.66 6.35
CA ASP A 5 16.37 5.96 5.70
C ASP A 5 15.39 6.19 4.55
N PHE A 6 15.03 5.11 3.83
CA PHE A 6 13.98 5.19 2.81
C PHE A 6 12.64 5.65 3.40
N PHE A 7 12.30 5.17 4.60
CA PHE A 7 11.04 5.51 5.28
C PHE A 7 11.15 6.80 6.11
N ALA A 8 12.36 7.23 6.49
CA ALA A 8 12.63 8.45 7.24
C ALA A 8 12.50 9.73 6.38
N ARG A 9 11.46 9.79 5.55
CA ARG A 9 11.17 10.87 4.61
C ARG A 9 9.68 11.25 4.66
N PRO A 10 9.26 12.38 4.06
CA PRO A 10 7.85 12.77 4.05
C PRO A 10 6.94 11.72 3.40
N ALA A 11 5.72 11.56 3.95
CA ALA A 11 4.75 10.55 3.49
C ALA A 11 4.46 10.61 1.97
N PRO A 12 4.27 11.78 1.32
CA PRO A 12 4.06 11.84 -0.12
C PRO A 12 5.22 11.26 -0.94
N SER A 13 6.47 11.56 -0.55
CA SER A 13 7.68 11.04 -1.21
C SER A 13 7.76 9.53 -1.08
N VAL A 14 7.59 9.02 0.15
CA VAL A 14 7.61 7.58 0.42
C VAL A 14 6.49 6.86 -0.33
N ALA A 15 5.27 7.41 -0.33
CA ALA A 15 4.13 6.82 -1.02
C ALA A 15 4.35 6.69 -2.53
N LYS A 16 4.84 7.76 -3.18
CA LYS A 16 5.18 7.74 -4.61
C LYS A 16 6.27 6.71 -4.92
N GLU A 17 7.35 6.70 -4.14
CA GLU A 17 8.50 5.83 -4.42
C GLU A 17 8.30 4.35 -4.04
N LEU A 18 7.29 4.04 -3.23
CA LEU A 18 6.88 2.67 -2.95
C LEU A 18 6.18 2.02 -4.15
N ILE A 19 5.65 2.80 -5.10
CA ILE A 19 5.04 2.25 -6.31
C ILE A 19 6.08 1.42 -7.07
N GLY A 20 5.72 0.18 -7.39
CA GLY A 20 6.57 -0.78 -8.08
C GLY A 20 7.49 -1.62 -7.18
N LYS A 21 7.66 -1.26 -5.90
CA LYS A 21 8.42 -2.06 -4.93
C LYS A 21 7.66 -3.34 -4.59
N VAL A 22 8.37 -4.36 -4.11
CA VAL A 22 7.78 -5.67 -3.82
C VAL A 22 7.73 -5.93 -2.33
N VAL A 23 6.53 -6.16 -1.81
CA VAL A 23 6.32 -6.70 -0.47
C VAL A 23 6.54 -8.20 -0.50
N ARG A 24 7.32 -8.73 0.44
CA ARG A 24 7.55 -10.17 0.63
C ARG A 24 7.20 -10.60 2.04
N ARG A 25 6.38 -11.65 2.15
CA ARG A 25 6.00 -12.27 3.42
C ARG A 25 6.21 -13.78 3.34
N LYS A 26 7.01 -14.32 4.25
CA LYS A 26 7.25 -15.77 4.38
C LYS A 26 6.06 -16.42 5.08
N TYR A 27 5.39 -17.38 4.44
CA TYR A 27 4.23 -18.12 4.94
C TYR A 27 4.50 -19.63 4.84
N GLY A 28 4.82 -20.23 5.99
CA GLY A 28 5.49 -21.55 6.01
C GLY A 28 6.83 -21.45 5.27
N ASP A 29 7.04 -22.35 4.32
CA ASP A 29 8.25 -22.37 3.47
C ASP A 29 8.12 -21.52 2.19
N LEU A 30 6.98 -20.85 1.99
CA LEU A 30 6.70 -20.08 0.78
C LEU A 30 6.95 -18.59 0.99
N TRP A 31 7.52 -17.91 0.00
CA TRP A 31 7.46 -16.45 -0.08
C TRP A 31 6.22 -16.02 -0.87
N LEU A 32 5.26 -15.40 -0.19
CA LEU A 32 4.18 -14.66 -0.84
C LEU A 32 4.69 -13.28 -1.20
N ALA A 33 4.43 -12.81 -2.42
CA ALA A 33 4.97 -11.55 -2.90
C ALA A 33 3.98 -10.74 -3.72
N ALA A 34 4.03 -9.43 -3.54
CA ALA A 34 3.17 -8.48 -4.24
C ALA A 34 3.94 -7.23 -4.66
N ALA A 35 3.82 -6.86 -5.94
CA ALA A 35 4.25 -5.56 -6.39
C ALA A 35 3.21 -4.52 -5.97
N ILE A 36 3.66 -3.45 -5.32
CA ILE A 36 2.82 -2.34 -4.89
C ILE A 36 2.41 -1.55 -6.13
N VAL A 37 1.10 -1.41 -6.33
CA VAL A 37 0.52 -0.68 -7.46
C VAL A 37 -0.11 0.62 -7.00
N GLU A 38 -0.52 0.70 -5.73
CA GLU A 38 -1.32 1.80 -5.22
C GLU A 38 -0.99 2.08 -3.76
N THR A 39 -0.69 3.35 -3.46
CA THR A 39 -0.42 3.83 -2.11
C THR A 39 -1.22 5.09 -1.81
N GLU A 40 -1.40 5.38 -0.52
CA GLU A 40 -1.95 6.65 -0.04
C GLU A 40 -1.06 7.21 1.07
N ALA A 41 -0.77 8.51 1.00
CA ALA A 41 -0.02 9.25 2.01
C ALA A 41 -0.98 9.88 3.04
N TYR A 42 -0.62 9.74 4.31
CA TYR A 42 -1.36 10.32 5.44
C TYR A 42 -0.38 11.12 6.32
N GLY A 43 -0.51 12.45 6.25
CA GLY A 43 0.32 13.39 7.00
C GLY A 43 -0.46 14.05 8.13
N ALA A 44 -0.22 15.33 8.38
CA ALA A 44 -0.92 16.12 9.40
C ALA A 44 -2.37 16.49 9.02
N ASP A 45 -2.88 15.98 7.90
CA ASP A 45 -4.20 16.33 7.38
C ASP A 45 -5.34 15.57 8.07
N GLN A 46 -6.58 16.09 7.95
CA GLN A 46 -7.74 15.53 8.60
C GLN A 46 -8.07 14.10 8.15
N GLY A 47 -7.55 13.61 7.03
CA GLY A 47 -7.74 12.23 6.56
C GLY A 47 -6.99 11.19 7.40
N ASN A 48 -5.96 11.61 8.15
CA ASN A 48 -5.11 10.71 8.94
C ASN A 48 -5.78 10.31 10.27
N HIS A 49 -5.57 9.06 10.71
CA HIS A 49 -5.96 8.62 12.05
C HIS A 49 -5.28 9.42 13.17
N ALA A 50 -4.05 9.91 12.97
CA ALA A 50 -3.36 10.75 13.94
C ALA A 50 -4.13 12.06 14.25
N TRP A 51 -4.93 12.57 13.32
CA TRP A 51 -5.78 13.74 13.54
C TRP A 51 -6.86 13.50 14.61
N LEU A 52 -7.25 12.25 14.85
CA LEU A 52 -8.23 11.87 15.88
C LEU A 52 -7.61 11.70 17.27
N GLY A 53 -6.35 12.10 17.45
CA GLY A 53 -5.60 11.90 18.67
C GLY A 53 -4.90 10.56 18.75
N ARG A 54 -3.89 10.53 19.63
CA ARG A 54 -3.05 9.36 19.92
C ARG A 54 -3.76 8.42 20.89
N THR A 55 -3.78 7.14 20.55
CA THR A 55 -4.33 6.06 21.36
C THR A 55 -3.41 4.84 21.25
N THR A 56 -3.56 3.87 22.16
CA THR A 56 -2.75 2.64 22.16
C THR A 56 -2.82 1.90 20.82
N GLU A 57 -3.98 1.86 20.17
CA GLU A 57 -4.20 1.19 18.88
C GLU A 57 -3.57 1.93 17.68
N ARG A 58 -3.08 3.16 17.89
CA ARG A 58 -2.45 3.98 16.85
C ARG A 58 -0.99 4.26 17.17
N GLU A 59 -0.48 3.71 18.27
CA GLU A 59 0.82 4.06 18.82
C GLU A 59 1.96 3.82 17.82
N SER A 60 1.85 2.74 17.03
CA SER A 60 2.77 2.38 15.94
C SER A 60 2.98 3.49 14.90
N MET A 61 2.04 4.44 14.76
CA MET A 61 2.20 5.60 13.87
C MET A 61 3.26 6.61 14.36
N TRP A 62 3.55 6.63 15.66
CA TRP A 62 4.59 7.47 16.28
C TRP A 62 5.90 6.72 16.53
N ALA A 63 5.95 5.43 16.22
CA ALA A 63 7.16 4.63 16.30
C ALA A 63 8.17 5.04 15.20
N PRO A 64 9.46 4.67 15.33
CA PRO A 64 10.50 5.03 14.37
C PRO A 64 10.10 4.74 12.91
N ALA A 65 10.52 5.57 11.97
CA ALA A 65 10.16 5.40 10.56
C ALA A 65 10.52 3.98 10.04
N GLY A 66 9.60 3.39 9.27
CA GLY A 66 9.68 1.99 8.82
C GLY A 66 9.02 0.99 9.77
N THR A 67 8.34 1.46 10.84
CA THR A 67 7.53 0.58 11.70
C THR A 67 6.23 0.21 10.98
N ILE A 68 5.84 -1.06 11.08
CA ILE A 68 4.57 -1.55 10.55
C ILE A 68 3.43 -1.00 11.42
N TYR A 69 2.51 -0.29 10.78
CA TYR A 69 1.25 0.14 11.40
C TYR A 69 0.08 -0.59 10.76
N MET A 70 -0.64 -1.38 11.55
CA MET A 70 -1.82 -2.09 11.10
C MET A 70 -3.03 -1.80 11.98
N TYR A 71 -4.19 -1.74 11.33
CA TYR A 71 -5.47 -1.65 12.03
C TYR A 71 -6.54 -2.43 11.28
N MET A 72 -7.62 -2.77 11.99
CA MET A 72 -8.79 -3.41 11.37
C MET A 72 -9.68 -2.35 10.72
N SER A 73 -9.75 -2.35 9.40
CA SER A 73 -10.72 -1.55 8.64
C SER A 73 -12.04 -2.30 8.47
N GLN A 74 -13.09 -1.63 7.97
CA GLN A 74 -14.39 -2.29 7.71
C GLN A 74 -14.29 -3.53 6.80
N GLY A 75 -13.28 -3.60 5.93
CA GLY A 75 -13.07 -4.75 5.02
C GLY A 75 -12.10 -5.81 5.53
N GLY A 76 -11.44 -5.59 6.66
CA GLY A 76 -10.35 -6.42 7.18
C GLY A 76 -9.08 -5.62 7.55
N ASP A 77 -8.00 -6.36 7.84
CA ASP A 77 -6.68 -5.81 8.19
C ASP A 77 -6.18 -4.81 7.11
N SER A 78 -5.58 -3.71 7.55
CA SER A 78 -5.01 -2.65 6.69
C SER A 78 -3.52 -2.48 7.00
N PHE A 79 -2.67 -2.49 5.98
CA PHE A 79 -1.21 -2.44 6.13
C PHE A 79 -0.64 -1.06 5.78
N ASN A 80 -0.02 -0.42 6.77
CA ASN A 80 0.61 0.88 6.66
C ASN A 80 2.04 0.83 7.22
N ILE A 81 2.79 1.90 6.98
CA ILE A 81 4.18 2.03 7.40
C ILE A 81 4.38 3.43 7.97
N SER A 82 4.95 3.54 9.16
CA SER A 82 5.31 4.83 9.76
C SER A 82 6.43 5.52 8.98
N VAL A 83 6.37 6.85 8.91
CA VAL A 83 7.35 7.69 8.22
C VAL A 83 7.64 8.96 9.04
N THR A 84 8.54 9.81 8.54
CA THR A 84 8.91 11.05 9.25
C THR A 84 7.72 11.99 9.47
N GLY A 85 7.68 12.60 10.66
CA GLY A 85 6.73 13.64 11.05
C GLY A 85 5.85 13.30 12.25
N GLY A 86 5.95 12.08 12.80
CA GLY A 86 5.26 11.65 14.03
C GLY A 86 3.75 11.48 13.82
N GLY A 87 3.27 10.25 13.76
CA GLY A 87 1.87 9.96 13.43
C GLY A 87 1.61 9.95 11.91
N HIS A 88 2.63 10.16 11.07
CA HIS A 88 2.53 10.09 9.62
C HIS A 88 2.76 8.66 9.13
N VAL A 89 1.98 8.24 8.14
CA VAL A 89 2.05 6.89 7.59
C VAL A 89 1.81 6.87 6.08
N VAL A 90 2.25 5.79 5.45
CA VAL A 90 1.86 5.42 4.09
C VAL A 90 1.06 4.13 4.12
N LEU A 91 -0.13 4.15 3.53
CA LEU A 91 -0.99 2.98 3.34
C LEU A 91 -0.63 2.26 2.05
N ILE A 92 -0.46 0.93 2.12
CA ILE A 92 -0.44 0.09 0.93
C ILE A 92 -1.87 -0.27 0.56
N LYS A 93 -2.41 0.42 -0.46
CA LYS A 93 -3.82 0.34 -0.82
C LYS A 93 -4.09 -0.79 -1.80
N GLY A 94 -3.14 -1.12 -2.66
CA GLY A 94 -3.35 -2.12 -3.69
C GLY A 94 -2.06 -2.61 -4.36
N GLY A 95 -2.16 -3.77 -5.01
CA GLY A 95 -1.03 -4.41 -5.65
C GLY A 95 -1.43 -5.47 -6.66
N ARG A 96 -0.42 -6.13 -7.20
CA ARG A 96 -0.55 -7.32 -8.04
C ARG A 96 0.40 -8.41 -7.55
N PRO A 97 0.11 -9.70 -7.80
CA PRO A 97 1.05 -10.75 -7.48
C PRO A 97 2.40 -10.51 -8.17
N TRP A 98 3.48 -10.84 -7.46
CA TRP A 98 4.83 -10.82 -8.00
C TRP A 98 5.37 -12.25 -8.06
N LEU A 99 5.83 -12.66 -9.24
CA LEU A 99 6.37 -14.00 -9.45
C LEU A 99 7.83 -13.92 -9.87
N ASP A 100 8.65 -14.74 -9.25
CA ASP A 100 10.07 -14.90 -9.54
C ASP A 100 10.59 -16.24 -8.99
N LYS A 101 11.91 -16.40 -8.91
CA LYS A 101 12.56 -17.61 -8.38
C LYS A 101 12.18 -17.91 -6.92
N LYS A 102 11.83 -16.92 -6.10
CA LYS A 102 11.46 -17.08 -4.67
C LYS A 102 9.94 -17.27 -4.50
N SER A 103 9.15 -16.65 -5.37
CA SER A 103 7.70 -16.63 -5.29
C SER A 103 7.10 -17.22 -6.56
N GLY A 104 7.00 -18.55 -6.61
CA GLY A 104 6.53 -19.28 -7.78
C GLY A 104 5.00 -19.43 -7.85
N VAL A 105 4.55 -20.30 -8.75
CA VAL A 105 3.11 -20.60 -8.96
C VAL A 105 2.42 -21.15 -7.71
N VAL A 106 3.14 -21.88 -6.86
CA VAL A 106 2.63 -22.39 -5.59
C VAL A 106 2.33 -21.24 -4.62
N SER A 107 3.20 -20.22 -4.56
CA SER A 107 2.95 -19.00 -3.79
C SER A 107 1.69 -18.29 -4.28
N LEU A 108 1.53 -18.14 -5.60
CA LEU A 108 0.33 -17.53 -6.18
C LEU A 108 -0.96 -18.29 -5.83
N ASP A 109 -0.92 -19.62 -5.91
CA ASP A 109 -2.07 -20.45 -5.56
C ASP A 109 -2.43 -20.31 -4.07
N THR A 110 -1.44 -20.25 -3.19
CA THR A 110 -1.64 -19.95 -1.76
C THR A 110 -2.27 -18.57 -1.56
N MET A 111 -1.80 -17.52 -2.24
CA MET A 111 -2.41 -16.19 -2.17
C MET A 111 -3.88 -16.21 -2.61
N HIS A 112 -4.23 -17.02 -3.62
CA HIS A 112 -5.62 -17.19 -4.06
C HIS A 112 -6.49 -17.92 -3.02
N LYS A 113 -5.97 -18.98 -2.39
CA LYS A 113 -6.66 -19.71 -1.32
C LYS A 113 -6.93 -18.80 -0.11
N LEU A 114 -5.97 -17.97 0.27
CA LEU A 114 -6.12 -17.00 1.35
C LEU A 114 -7.15 -15.90 1.03
N ASN A 115 -7.31 -15.53 -0.24
CA ASN A 115 -8.17 -14.41 -0.64
C ASN A 115 -9.20 -14.77 -1.71
N LEU A 116 -9.99 -15.81 -1.44
CA LEU A 116 -11.13 -16.18 -2.28
C LEU A 116 -12.16 -15.05 -2.38
N GLY A 117 -12.77 -14.94 -3.55
CA GLY A 117 -13.96 -14.12 -3.78
C GLY A 117 -15.23 -14.89 -3.48
N SER A 118 -16.34 -14.18 -3.34
CA SER A 118 -17.68 -14.79 -3.21
C SER A 118 -18.04 -15.67 -4.42
N LYS A 119 -17.43 -15.42 -5.58
CA LYS A 119 -17.58 -16.20 -6.81
C LYS A 119 -16.38 -17.13 -7.09
N GLY A 120 -15.58 -17.44 -6.07
CA GLY A 120 -14.37 -18.27 -6.20
C GLY A 120 -13.11 -17.46 -6.52
N LYS A 121 -12.21 -18.04 -7.34
CA LYS A 121 -10.87 -17.49 -7.61
C LYS A 121 -10.96 -16.14 -8.30
N ARG A 122 -10.38 -15.10 -7.69
CA ARG A 122 -10.28 -13.75 -8.28
C ARG A 122 -9.32 -13.77 -9.47
N PRO A 123 -9.53 -12.95 -10.52
CA PRO A 123 -8.49 -12.75 -11.52
C PRO A 123 -7.25 -12.09 -10.89
N PRO A 124 -6.02 -12.32 -11.41
CA PRO A 124 -4.79 -11.85 -10.78
C PRO A 124 -4.76 -10.35 -10.47
N HIS A 125 -5.25 -9.52 -11.39
CA HIS A 125 -5.32 -8.06 -11.20
C HIS A 125 -6.38 -7.61 -10.18
N LYS A 126 -7.21 -8.51 -9.63
CA LYS A 126 -8.13 -8.21 -8.52
C LYS A 126 -7.77 -8.92 -7.23
N LEU A 127 -6.69 -9.71 -7.21
CA LEU A 127 -6.30 -10.47 -6.03
C LEU A 127 -5.84 -9.57 -4.88
N LEU A 128 -5.21 -8.43 -5.18
CA LEU A 128 -4.73 -7.48 -4.16
C LEU A 128 -5.22 -6.04 -4.39
N ALA A 129 -6.33 -5.87 -5.13
CA ALA A 129 -6.88 -4.57 -5.49
C ALA A 129 -7.75 -3.99 -4.35
N GLY A 130 -7.13 -3.57 -3.25
CA GLY A 130 -7.78 -3.03 -2.05
C GLY A 130 -7.03 -3.37 -0.79
N GLN A 131 -6.97 -2.45 0.19
CA GLN A 131 -6.13 -2.59 1.40
C GLN A 131 -6.33 -3.92 2.14
N ALA A 132 -7.59 -4.33 2.33
CA ALA A 132 -7.92 -5.57 3.00
C ALA A 132 -7.67 -6.81 2.13
N LEU A 133 -7.80 -6.68 0.81
CA LEU A 133 -7.45 -7.76 -0.13
C LEU A 133 -5.93 -7.94 -0.20
N PHE A 134 -5.18 -6.84 -0.15
CA PHE A 134 -3.72 -6.84 -0.12
C PHE A 134 -3.22 -7.56 1.14
N ALA A 135 -3.68 -7.15 2.32
CA ALA A 135 -3.32 -7.77 3.59
C ALA A 135 -3.73 -9.26 3.61
N ARG A 136 -4.95 -9.59 3.17
CA ARG A 136 -5.45 -10.97 3.17
C ARG A 136 -4.66 -11.89 2.24
N ALA A 137 -4.34 -11.45 1.03
CA ALA A 137 -3.58 -12.26 0.06
C ALA A 137 -2.16 -12.60 0.55
N LEU A 138 -1.60 -11.79 1.45
CA LEU A 138 -0.28 -12.00 2.07
C LEU A 138 -0.38 -12.54 3.51
N ASN A 139 -1.58 -12.88 3.99
CA ASN A 139 -1.85 -13.24 5.38
C ASN A 139 -1.18 -12.30 6.40
N LEU A 140 -1.38 -10.99 6.24
CA LEU A 140 -0.96 -9.97 7.20
C LEU A 140 -2.09 -9.71 8.19
N LYS A 141 -1.81 -9.86 9.48
CA LYS A 141 -2.76 -9.71 10.59
C LYS A 141 -2.30 -8.63 11.56
N VAL A 142 -3.23 -7.78 12.01
CA VAL A 142 -2.95 -6.75 13.03
C VAL A 142 -2.28 -7.35 14.26
N ALA A 143 -2.85 -8.43 14.81
CA ALA A 143 -2.33 -9.09 16.01
C ALA A 143 -0.92 -9.70 15.85
N GLU A 144 -0.47 -9.92 14.61
CA GLU A 144 0.84 -10.51 14.33
C GLU A 144 1.90 -9.44 14.03
N TRP A 145 1.53 -8.32 13.39
CA TRP A 145 2.51 -7.43 12.76
C TRP A 145 2.49 -5.98 13.22
N ASP A 146 1.42 -5.49 13.85
CA ASP A 146 1.38 -4.10 14.30
C ASP A 146 2.53 -3.79 15.28
N GLY A 147 3.18 -2.65 15.11
CA GLY A 147 4.30 -2.20 15.93
C GLY A 147 5.65 -2.87 15.65
N LYS A 148 5.72 -3.87 14.76
CA LYS A 148 6.96 -4.57 14.42
C LYS A 148 7.80 -3.82 13.38
N GLN A 149 9.09 -4.12 13.36
CA GLN A 149 10.01 -3.74 12.28
C GLN A 149 9.97 -4.78 11.15
N PHE A 150 10.37 -4.37 9.94
CA PHE A 150 10.64 -5.32 8.87
C PHE A 150 11.83 -6.22 9.22
N ASP A 151 11.72 -7.47 8.80
CA ASP A 151 12.68 -8.54 9.01
C ASP A 151 12.95 -9.25 7.67
N PRO A 152 14.21 -9.24 7.17
CA PRO A 152 14.55 -9.89 5.90
C PRO A 152 14.25 -11.40 5.87
N GLU A 153 14.13 -12.06 7.02
CA GLU A 153 13.84 -13.49 7.09
C GLU A 153 12.34 -13.81 6.99
N ASN A 154 11.48 -12.83 7.31
CA ASN A 154 10.05 -13.07 7.49
C ASN A 154 9.14 -12.09 6.73
N PHE A 155 9.38 -10.78 6.79
CA PHE A 155 8.52 -9.77 6.19
C PHE A 155 9.28 -8.48 5.89
N PHE A 156 9.42 -8.14 4.60
CA PHE A 156 10.14 -6.95 4.18
C PHE A 156 9.64 -6.38 2.84
N ILE A 157 10.11 -5.17 2.51
CA ILE A 157 9.91 -4.56 1.19
C ILE A 157 11.25 -4.55 0.44
N GLU A 158 11.22 -4.99 -0.80
CA GLU A 158 12.37 -5.09 -1.70
C GLU A 158 12.28 -4.04 -2.81
N ASP A 159 13.43 -3.45 -3.14
CA ASP A 159 13.58 -2.69 -4.38
C ASP A 159 13.97 -3.62 -5.52
N THR A 160 13.10 -3.73 -6.52
CA THR A 160 13.30 -4.54 -7.72
C THR A 160 13.88 -3.74 -8.89
N THR A 161 14.36 -2.53 -8.64
CA THR A 161 14.84 -1.52 -9.61
C THR A 161 13.81 -1.05 -10.63
N TYR A 162 12.61 -1.66 -10.66
CA TYR A 162 11.49 -1.17 -11.46
C TYR A 162 11.09 0.24 -11.03
N ARG A 163 10.91 1.11 -12.02
CA ARG A 163 10.47 2.50 -11.90
C ARG A 163 9.36 2.73 -12.93
N PRO A 164 8.11 3.00 -12.50
CA PRO A 164 7.03 3.29 -13.44
C PRO A 164 7.36 4.52 -14.29
N GLN A 165 7.12 4.44 -15.60
CA GLN A 165 7.27 5.59 -16.50
C GLN A 165 6.25 6.70 -16.19
N SER A 166 5.09 6.33 -15.64
CA SER A 166 4.04 7.26 -15.27
C SER A 166 3.34 6.79 -13.99
N ILE A 167 3.21 7.71 -13.04
CA ILE A 167 2.48 7.52 -11.78
C ILE A 167 1.28 8.46 -11.81
N ILE A 168 0.09 7.93 -11.58
CA ILE A 168 -1.13 8.73 -11.44
C ILE A 168 -1.24 9.21 -10.00
N ARG A 169 -1.17 10.52 -9.81
CA ARG A 169 -1.46 11.19 -8.53
C ARG A 169 -2.92 11.63 -8.54
N CYS A 170 -3.72 11.25 -7.55
CA CYS A 170 -5.14 11.62 -7.47
C CYS A 170 -5.68 11.63 -6.02
N ARG A 171 -6.97 11.91 -5.86
CA ARG A 171 -7.66 11.93 -4.55
C ARG A 171 -7.66 10.54 -3.89
N ARG A 172 -7.47 10.52 -2.57
CA ARG A 172 -7.58 9.30 -1.73
C ARG A 172 -9.00 8.74 -1.72
N LEU A 173 -9.13 7.47 -1.37
CA LEU A 173 -10.40 6.74 -1.34
C LEU A 173 -10.94 6.60 0.09
N GLY A 174 -12.27 6.61 0.22
CA GLY A 174 -12.95 6.25 1.47
C GLY A 174 -12.93 7.33 2.55
N LEU A 175 -12.54 8.57 2.22
CA LEU A 175 -12.60 9.70 3.15
C LEU A 175 -13.96 10.42 3.05
N PRO A 176 -14.62 10.74 4.18
CA PRO A 176 -15.81 11.57 4.17
C PRO A 176 -15.46 13.04 3.85
N LYS A 177 -16.48 13.83 3.46
CA LYS A 177 -16.33 15.22 2.99
C LYS A 177 -15.50 16.12 3.92
N TYR A 178 -15.64 15.94 5.24
CA TYR A 178 -14.97 16.76 6.25
C TYR A 178 -13.54 16.30 6.60
N ARG A 179 -13.02 15.22 5.99
CA ARG A 179 -11.68 14.67 6.28
C ARG A 179 -10.71 14.84 5.10
N ALA A 180 -10.70 16.04 4.53
CA ALA A 180 -9.81 16.43 3.43
C ALA A 180 -9.75 15.43 2.26
N PRO A 181 -10.90 15.04 1.67
CA PRO A 181 -10.94 14.06 0.58
C PRO A 181 -10.34 14.60 -0.73
N ASP A 182 -10.24 15.92 -0.88
CA ASP A 182 -9.82 16.57 -2.13
C ASP A 182 -8.30 16.59 -2.33
N LEU A 183 -7.52 16.27 -1.28
CA LEU A 183 -6.07 16.21 -1.38
C LEU A 183 -5.63 15.05 -2.28
N MET A 184 -4.79 15.37 -3.28
CA MET A 184 -4.22 14.39 -4.20
C MET A 184 -3.03 13.65 -3.57
N LEU A 185 -3.30 12.79 -2.60
CA LEU A 185 -2.31 12.05 -1.82
C LEU A 185 -2.39 10.54 -2.07
N ARG A 186 -2.89 10.12 -3.24
CA ARG A 186 -2.94 8.74 -3.70
C ARG A 186 -2.12 8.59 -4.97
N TYR A 187 -1.26 7.58 -5.01
CA TYR A 187 -0.35 7.31 -6.13
C TYR A 187 -0.65 5.93 -6.71
N VAL A 188 -0.68 5.83 -8.04
CA VAL A 188 -1.02 4.59 -8.76
C VAL A 188 -0.06 4.37 -9.93
N ASP A 189 0.46 3.17 -10.09
CA ASP A 189 1.20 2.78 -11.30
C ASP A 189 0.26 2.81 -12.53
N ALA A 190 0.54 3.69 -13.50
CA ALA A 190 -0.28 3.82 -14.70
C ALA A 190 -0.30 2.55 -15.57
N ALA A 191 0.82 1.82 -15.66
CA ALA A 191 0.93 0.58 -16.44
C ALA A 191 0.15 -0.58 -15.80
N HIS A 192 -0.08 -0.50 -14.48
CA HIS A 192 -0.77 -1.52 -13.71
C HIS A 192 -2.09 -1.04 -13.08
N VAL A 193 -2.66 0.05 -13.61
CA VAL A 193 -3.83 0.74 -13.05
C VAL A 193 -5.08 -0.17 -12.86
N ARG A 194 -5.20 -1.26 -13.62
CA ARG A 194 -6.28 -2.26 -13.46
C ARG A 194 -6.22 -3.00 -12.13
N SER A 195 -5.04 -3.05 -11.51
CA SER A 195 -4.77 -3.65 -10.21
C SER A 195 -4.93 -2.69 -9.03
N ALA A 196 -5.25 -1.42 -9.29
CA ALA A 196 -5.67 -0.49 -8.25
C ALA A 196 -7.07 -0.83 -7.72
N THR A 197 -7.33 -0.46 -6.47
CA THR A 197 -8.64 -0.54 -5.80
C THR A 197 -9.75 0.05 -6.66
N GLN A 198 -9.48 1.24 -7.21
CA GLN A 198 -10.33 1.91 -8.18
C GLN A 198 -9.45 2.50 -9.28
N ASN A 199 -9.74 2.21 -10.56
CA ASN A 199 -8.96 2.76 -11.66
C ASN A 199 -9.28 4.28 -11.83
N PRO A 200 -8.36 5.22 -11.53
CA PRO A 200 -8.59 6.64 -11.74
C PRO A 200 -8.80 7.02 -13.21
N LEU A 201 -8.16 6.29 -14.15
CA LEU A 201 -8.26 6.54 -15.59
C LEU A 201 -9.52 5.91 -16.22
N GLY A 202 -10.28 5.11 -15.47
CA GLY A 202 -11.52 4.50 -15.94
C GLY A 202 -12.75 5.41 -15.79
N LYS A 203 -12.61 6.57 -15.14
CA LYS A 203 -13.71 7.49 -14.87
C LYS A 203 -13.82 8.51 -16.00
N LYS A 204 -14.83 8.37 -16.85
CA LYS A 204 -15.05 9.25 -18.02
C LYS A 204 -15.09 10.75 -17.68
N ALA A 205 -15.58 11.11 -16.50
CA ALA A 205 -15.69 12.49 -16.06
C ALA A 205 -14.39 13.07 -15.46
N TRP A 206 -13.36 12.24 -15.22
CA TRP A 206 -12.12 12.72 -14.60
C TRP A 206 -11.19 13.34 -15.63
N LEU A 207 -10.76 14.56 -15.37
CA LEU A 207 -9.89 15.35 -16.23
C LEU A 207 -8.47 15.40 -15.66
N GLU A 208 -7.48 15.23 -16.53
CA GLU A 208 -6.08 15.41 -16.17
C GLU A 208 -5.81 16.90 -15.83
N GLY A 209 -5.03 17.16 -14.79
CA GLY A 209 -4.80 18.48 -14.23
C GLY A 209 -5.86 18.94 -13.21
N GLN A 210 -7.03 18.29 -13.15
CA GLN A 210 -8.12 18.63 -12.21
C GLN A 210 -8.41 17.52 -11.21
N ASP A 211 -8.61 16.28 -11.67
CA ASP A 211 -8.95 15.13 -10.83
C ASP A 211 -7.77 14.20 -10.57
N TYR A 212 -6.81 14.21 -11.49
CA TYR A 212 -5.54 13.50 -11.37
C TYR A 212 -4.43 14.22 -12.13
N GLN A 213 -3.20 13.90 -11.80
CA GLN A 213 -1.99 14.33 -12.49
C GLN A 213 -1.17 13.10 -12.88
N ARG A 214 -0.39 13.21 -13.95
CA ARG A 214 0.66 12.24 -14.28
C ARG A 214 1.99 12.78 -13.82
N LEU A 215 2.69 11.96 -13.06
CA LEU A 215 4.05 12.23 -12.60
C LEU A 215 5.00 11.27 -13.30
N SER A 216 6.18 11.77 -13.66
CA SER A 216 7.36 10.97 -13.93
C SER A 216 7.93 10.38 -12.63
N TRP A 217 8.91 9.49 -12.75
CA TRP A 217 9.63 9.01 -11.57
C TRP A 217 10.40 10.11 -10.84
N ASP A 218 10.91 11.11 -11.54
CA ASP A 218 11.79 12.15 -10.96
C ASP A 218 11.02 13.38 -10.46
N ASP A 219 9.73 13.51 -10.81
CA ASP A 219 8.89 14.62 -10.36
C ASP A 219 8.72 14.62 -8.83
N LEU A 220 8.57 15.79 -8.23
CA LEU A 220 8.20 15.89 -6.82
C LEU A 220 6.76 15.39 -6.59
N PRO A 221 6.47 14.80 -5.42
CA PRO A 221 5.20 14.13 -5.13
C PRO A 221 3.96 15.02 -5.00
#